data_AF-A0A946BUR6-F1
#
_entry.id   AF-A0A946BUR6-F1
#
_cell.length_a   1.000
_cell.length_b   1.000
_cell.length_c   1.000
_cell.angle_alpha   90.00
_cell.angle_beta   90.00
_cell.angle_gamma   90.00
#
_symmetry.space_group_name_H-M   'P 1'
#
loop_
_entity.id
_entity.type
_entity.pdbx_description
1 polymer ?
#
loop_
_entity_poly.entity_id
_entity_poly.type
_entity_poly.pdbx_seq_one_letter_code
_entity_poly.pdbx_strand_id
1 'polypeptide(L)'
;IQQSSQLKTKNKPKVTHINEKDLNAPETIAKIIKTNPGFIAVFGTGILSNDYLKLFPNRLYNLHIGDPQYYRGSSCNFWPVYEGKLQHLSATVHRIDQNIDTGNILNKQTVTLNKLVDDQTLLIKPLILGTQLMIKTIQQWLNDALQPEPQITSGPLYKRSEFTPEIVLKYKQMVESGRLNNRIQAKINSLSST
;
A
#
# COMPACT_ATOMS: atom_id res chain seq x y z
N ILE A 1 4.77 4.59 -24.30
CA ILE A 1 5.67 5.08 -23.21
C ILE A 1 5.75 6.62 -23.15
N GLN A 2 5.18 7.38 -24.10
CA GLN A 2 5.53 8.80 -24.31
C GLN A 2 4.53 9.86 -23.77
N GLN A 3 3.72 9.57 -22.74
CA GLN A 3 2.73 10.52 -22.19
C GLN A 3 2.90 10.86 -20.70
N SER A 4 3.83 10.24 -19.96
CA SER A 4 4.01 10.53 -18.52
C SER A 4 4.77 11.83 -18.24
N SER A 5 5.43 12.42 -19.24
CA SER A 5 6.33 13.59 -19.08
C SER A 5 5.63 14.95 -19.04
N GLN A 6 4.29 15.03 -19.11
CA GLN A 6 3.54 16.30 -19.11
C GLN A 6 2.45 16.39 -18.03
N LEU A 7 2.59 15.66 -16.92
CA LEU A 7 1.68 15.86 -15.78
C LEU A 7 1.99 17.22 -15.13
N LYS A 8 1.18 18.24 -15.44
CA LYS A 8 1.22 19.52 -14.72
C LYS A 8 0.86 19.29 -13.26
N THR A 9 1.80 19.56 -12.36
CA THR A 9 1.57 19.50 -10.91
C THR A 9 0.47 20.50 -10.53
N LYS A 10 -0.64 20.01 -9.97
CA LYS A 10 -1.75 20.88 -9.52
C LYS A 10 -1.37 21.76 -8.32
N ASN A 11 -0.41 21.30 -7.50
CA ASN A 11 0.07 21.95 -6.29
C ASN A 11 1.60 21.92 -6.22
N LYS A 12 2.19 22.84 -5.43
CA LYS A 12 3.63 22.87 -5.11
C LYS A 12 3.81 22.71 -3.60
N PRO A 13 3.72 21.48 -3.06
CA PRO A 13 3.91 21.27 -1.63
C PRO A 13 5.32 21.66 -1.21
N LYS A 14 5.48 22.08 0.05
CA LYS A 14 6.82 22.23 0.64
C LYS A 14 7.45 20.85 0.72
N VAL A 15 8.58 20.66 0.04
CA VAL A 15 9.32 19.39 0.01
C VAL A 15 10.54 19.51 0.91
N THR A 16 10.77 18.49 1.74
CA THR A 16 12.01 18.32 2.50
C THR A 16 12.62 16.99 2.09
N HIS A 17 13.85 17.02 1.60
CA HIS A 17 14.60 15.82 1.27
C HIS A 17 15.41 15.36 2.48
N ILE A 18 15.43 14.06 2.70
CA ILE A 18 16.24 13.39 3.73
C ILE A 18 16.96 12.21 3.07
N ASN A 19 18.11 11.79 3.60
CA ASN A 19 18.74 10.57 3.13
C ASN A 19 17.98 9.35 3.66
N GLU A 20 18.13 8.20 2.99
CA GLU A 20 17.43 6.96 3.33
C GLU A 20 17.65 6.54 4.80
N LYS A 21 18.87 6.74 5.32
CA LYS A 21 19.25 6.37 6.69
C LYS A 21 18.76 7.36 7.75
N ASP A 22 18.30 8.53 7.34
CA ASP A 22 17.98 9.64 8.24
C ASP A 22 16.49 9.69 8.62
N LEU A 23 15.67 8.73 8.18
CA LEU A 23 14.24 8.67 8.50
C LEU A 23 13.97 8.76 10.00
N ASN A 24 14.78 8.07 10.80
CA ASN A 24 14.67 8.04 12.26
C ASN A 24 15.71 8.94 12.96
N ALA A 25 16.45 9.77 12.21
CA ALA A 25 17.41 10.68 12.79
C ALA A 25 16.69 11.77 13.62
N PRO A 26 17.22 12.16 14.80
CA PRO A 26 16.62 13.20 15.64
C PRO A 26 16.35 14.50 14.90
N GLU A 27 17.19 14.88 13.95
CA GLU A 27 17.05 16.09 13.15
C GLU A 27 15.85 16.03 12.20
N THR A 28 15.57 14.85 11.63
CA THR A 28 14.39 14.61 10.79
C THR A 28 13.13 14.70 11.63
N ILE A 29 13.10 14.03 12.77
CA ILE A 29 11.96 14.06 13.71
C ILE A 29 11.71 15.50 14.18
N ALA A 30 12.76 16.25 14.54
CA ALA A 30 12.65 17.65 14.95
C ALA A 30 12.06 18.54 13.85
N LYS A 31 12.40 18.31 12.58
CA LYS A 31 11.79 19.02 11.44
C LYS A 31 10.30 18.73 11.32
N ILE A 32 9.87 17.48 11.53
CA ILE A 32 8.45 17.09 11.47
C ILE A 32 7.68 17.66 12.67
N ILE A 33 8.26 17.66 13.87
CA ILE A 33 7.64 18.30 15.05
C ILE A 33 7.33 19.77 14.77
N LYS A 34 8.28 20.50 14.15
CA LYS A 34 8.11 21.93 13.82
C LYS A 34 6.96 22.20 12.84
N THR A 35 6.48 21.22 12.08
CA THR A 35 5.32 21.41 11.20
C THR A 35 3.98 21.19 11.91
N ASN A 36 3.99 20.71 13.16
CA ASN A 36 2.80 20.40 13.98
C ASN A 36 1.69 19.66 13.20
N PRO A 37 1.97 18.49 12.61
CA PRO A 37 0.99 17.80 11.77
C PRO A 37 -0.16 17.23 12.61
N GLY A 38 -1.40 17.44 12.13
CA GLY A 38 -2.59 16.76 12.65
C GLY A 38 -2.80 15.36 12.05
N PHE A 39 -2.28 15.14 10.85
CA PHE A 39 -2.35 13.87 10.10
C PHE A 39 -1.00 13.64 9.38
N ILE A 40 -0.48 12.42 9.47
CA ILE A 40 0.75 11.99 8.82
C ILE A 40 0.41 10.78 7.96
N ALA A 41 0.37 11.00 6.64
CA ALA A 41 0.24 9.95 5.65
C ALA A 41 1.61 9.34 5.34
N VAL A 42 1.72 8.02 5.41
CA VAL A 42 2.94 7.26 5.13
C VAL A 42 2.67 6.33 3.96
N PHE A 43 3.63 6.25 3.03
CA PHE A 43 3.59 5.31 1.92
C PHE A 43 5.01 4.96 1.48
N GLY A 44 5.33 3.66 1.45
CA GLY A 44 6.60 3.17 0.89
C GLY A 44 7.86 3.61 1.64
N THR A 45 7.78 3.90 2.94
CA THR A 45 8.93 4.29 3.77
C THR A 45 9.59 3.08 4.45
N GLY A 46 10.73 3.30 5.09
CA GLY A 46 11.27 2.37 6.09
C GLY A 46 10.40 2.33 7.37
N ILE A 47 10.84 1.52 8.34
CA ILE A 47 10.17 1.38 9.64
C ILE A 47 10.35 2.68 10.44
N LEU A 48 9.22 3.27 10.86
CA LEU A 48 9.22 4.39 11.79
C LEU A 48 9.57 3.89 13.20
N SER A 49 10.49 4.57 13.86
CA SER A 49 10.88 4.28 15.24
C SER A 49 9.75 4.58 16.22
N ASN A 50 9.87 4.04 17.44
CA ASN A 50 8.92 4.30 18.53
C ASN A 50 8.79 5.78 18.90
N ASP A 51 9.78 6.62 18.56
CA ASP A 51 9.71 8.06 18.81
C ASP A 51 8.57 8.70 18.02
N TYR A 52 8.32 8.26 16.78
CA TYR A 52 7.17 8.72 16.01
C TYR A 52 5.85 8.39 16.71
N LEU A 53 5.70 7.16 17.22
CA LEU A 53 4.48 6.72 17.91
C LEU A 53 4.21 7.53 19.18
N LYS A 54 5.27 7.87 19.92
CA LYS A 54 5.19 8.69 21.14
C LYS A 54 4.87 10.15 20.84
N LEU A 55 5.50 10.72 19.82
CA LEU A 55 5.38 12.14 19.48
C LEU A 55 4.10 12.47 18.69
N PHE A 56 3.58 11.51 17.93
CA PHE A 56 2.42 11.69 17.05
C PHE A 56 1.31 10.66 17.34
N PRO A 57 0.83 10.54 18.59
CA PRO A 57 -0.15 9.54 18.96
C PRO A 57 -1.45 9.75 18.16
N ASN A 58 -1.97 8.67 17.55
CA ASN A 58 -3.17 8.67 16.71
C ASN A 58 -3.08 9.55 15.43
N ARG A 59 -1.87 9.89 14.97
CA ARG A 59 -1.68 10.73 13.76
C ARG A 59 -0.97 10.03 12.61
N LEU A 60 -0.52 8.80 12.78
CA LEU A 60 0.27 8.05 11.79
C LEU A 60 -0.62 7.05 11.04
N TYR A 61 -0.72 7.22 9.71
CA TYR A 61 -1.58 6.43 8.84
C TYR A 61 -0.79 5.91 7.65
N ASN A 62 -0.72 4.60 7.48
CA ASN A 62 -0.02 3.98 6.37
C ASN A 62 -0.99 3.63 5.24
N LEU A 63 -0.58 3.91 4.01
CA LEU A 63 -1.18 3.36 2.80
C LEU A 63 -0.46 2.05 2.49
N HIS A 64 -1.11 0.93 2.78
CA HIS A 64 -0.66 -0.40 2.42
C HIS A 64 -1.32 -0.84 1.11
N ILE A 65 -0.54 -1.14 0.07
CA ILE A 65 -1.06 -1.61 -1.24
C ILE A 65 -1.37 -3.11 -1.23
N GLY A 66 -1.98 -3.61 -0.17
CA GLY A 66 -2.39 -5.00 0.01
C GLY A 66 -3.46 -5.17 1.09
N ASP A 67 -3.79 -6.42 1.42
CA ASP A 67 -4.60 -6.76 2.61
C ASP A 67 -3.64 -7.19 3.72
N PRO A 68 -3.41 -6.38 4.77
CA PRO A 68 -2.45 -6.72 5.82
C PRO A 68 -2.89 -7.95 6.64
N GLN A 69 -4.15 -8.38 6.50
CA GLN A 69 -4.63 -9.61 7.12
C GLN A 69 -4.15 -10.87 6.39
N TYR A 70 -3.58 -10.74 5.18
CA TYR A 70 -3.07 -11.86 4.38
C TYR A 70 -1.66 -11.64 3.85
N TYR A 71 -1.26 -10.41 3.56
CA TYR A 71 0.03 -10.06 2.97
C TYR A 71 0.58 -8.78 3.61
N ARG A 72 1.43 -8.92 4.63
CA ARG A 72 2.12 -7.78 5.28
C ARG A 72 3.51 -7.56 4.71
N GLY A 73 4.03 -6.36 4.92
CA GLY A 73 5.40 -6.01 4.58
C GLY A 73 5.58 -5.66 3.11
N SER A 74 6.70 -6.11 2.54
CA SER A 74 7.19 -5.66 1.24
C SER A 74 6.49 -6.36 0.08
N SER A 75 6.30 -5.63 -1.02
CA SER A 75 5.70 -6.14 -2.26
C SER A 75 4.34 -6.82 -2.06
N CYS A 76 3.54 -6.29 -1.13
CA CYS A 76 2.25 -6.88 -0.69
C CYS A 76 1.17 -6.96 -1.80
N ASN A 77 1.29 -6.18 -2.87
CA ASN A 77 0.48 -6.33 -4.09
C ASN A 77 0.97 -7.46 -5.01
N PHE A 78 2.25 -7.81 -4.97
CA PHE A 78 2.86 -8.83 -5.84
C PHE A 78 2.54 -10.24 -5.38
N TRP A 79 2.73 -10.54 -4.09
CA TRP A 79 2.53 -11.88 -3.53
C TRP A 79 1.17 -12.53 -3.83
N PRO A 80 0.02 -11.83 -3.67
CA PRO A 80 -1.27 -12.40 -4.05
C PRO A 80 -1.39 -12.70 -5.55
N VAL A 81 -0.68 -11.96 -6.41
CA VAL A 81 -0.65 -12.23 -7.86
C VAL A 81 0.21 -13.46 -8.15
N TYR A 82 1.40 -13.51 -7.57
CA TYR A 82 2.35 -14.62 -7.71
C TYR A 82 1.72 -15.95 -7.26
N GLU A 83 1.03 -15.95 -6.12
CA GLU A 83 0.35 -17.11 -5.54
C GLU A 83 -1.02 -17.43 -6.17
N GLY A 84 -1.51 -16.57 -7.08
CA GLY A 84 -2.83 -16.74 -7.71
C GLY A 84 -4.01 -16.48 -6.77
N LYS A 85 -3.81 -15.74 -5.68
CA LYS A 85 -4.80 -15.37 -4.67
C LYS A 85 -5.35 -13.96 -4.91
N LEU A 86 -5.86 -13.71 -6.12
CA LEU A 86 -6.28 -12.38 -6.58
C LEU A 86 -7.38 -11.72 -5.74
N GLN A 87 -8.15 -12.48 -4.95
CA GLN A 87 -9.12 -11.92 -4.01
C GLN A 87 -8.49 -11.07 -2.89
N HIS A 88 -7.19 -11.25 -2.63
CA HIS A 88 -6.42 -10.47 -1.65
C HIS A 88 -5.65 -9.31 -2.29
N LEU A 89 -5.82 -9.09 -3.60
CA LEU A 89 -5.29 -7.91 -4.26
C LEU A 89 -6.16 -6.70 -3.86
N SER A 90 -5.70 -5.91 -2.90
CA SER A 90 -6.46 -4.81 -2.31
C SER A 90 -5.56 -3.62 -2.00
N ALA A 91 -6.17 -2.55 -1.50
CA ALA A 91 -5.45 -1.50 -0.81
C ALA A 91 -6.12 -1.22 0.54
N THR A 92 -5.31 -0.85 1.52
CA THR A 92 -5.73 -0.64 2.90
C THR A 92 -5.06 0.62 3.43
N VAL A 93 -5.83 1.49 4.08
CA VAL A 93 -5.31 2.54 4.94
C VAL A 93 -5.53 2.11 6.37
N HIS A 94 -4.45 2.00 7.15
CA HIS A 94 -4.50 1.59 8.55
C HIS A 94 -3.66 2.53 9.42
N ARG A 95 -3.93 2.55 10.72
CA ARG A 95 -3.08 3.25 11.70
C ARG A 95 -1.74 2.52 11.81
N ILE A 96 -0.66 3.26 11.99
CA ILE A 96 0.64 2.67 12.35
C ILE A 96 0.64 2.41 13.86
N ASP A 97 1.04 1.21 14.25
CA ASP A 97 1.29 0.82 15.64
C ASP A 97 2.75 0.32 15.79
N GLN A 98 3.04 -0.36 16.89
CA GLN A 98 4.37 -0.88 17.20
C GLN A 98 4.83 -2.06 16.31
N ASN A 99 3.93 -2.70 15.56
CA ASN A 99 4.29 -3.81 14.68
C ASN A 99 4.05 -3.45 13.20
N ILE A 100 4.59 -4.28 12.31
CA ILE A 100 4.46 -4.06 10.87
C ILE A 100 3.05 -4.43 10.42
N ASP A 101 2.34 -3.44 9.90
CA ASP A 101 1.03 -3.54 9.27
C ASP A 101 -0.06 -4.20 10.13
N THR A 102 -0.05 -4.02 11.47
CA THR A 102 -1.08 -4.63 12.35
C THR A 102 -2.13 -3.68 12.90
N GLY A 103 -1.94 -2.37 12.74
CA GLY A 103 -2.84 -1.39 13.32
C GLY A 103 -4.25 -1.42 12.70
N ASN A 104 -5.19 -0.77 13.39
CA ASN A 104 -6.59 -0.73 13.00
C ASN A 104 -6.77 -0.18 11.57
N ILE A 105 -7.66 -0.81 10.81
CA ILE A 105 -8.03 -0.44 9.44
C ILE A 105 -9.00 0.74 9.49
N LEU A 106 -8.78 1.75 8.66
CA LEU A 106 -9.70 2.89 8.47
C LEU A 106 -10.54 2.70 7.21
N ASN A 107 -9.88 2.27 6.13
CA ASN A 107 -10.52 2.00 4.85
C ASN A 107 -9.78 0.85 4.17
N LYS A 108 -10.52 -0.09 3.60
CA LYS A 108 -9.98 -1.18 2.81
C LYS A 108 -10.89 -1.46 1.63
N GLN A 109 -10.32 -1.77 0.47
CA GLN A 109 -11.07 -2.22 -0.68
C GLN A 109 -10.25 -3.18 -1.55
N THR A 110 -10.89 -4.27 -1.99
CA THR A 110 -10.32 -5.21 -2.97
C THR A 110 -10.39 -4.60 -4.37
N VAL A 111 -9.37 -4.85 -5.19
CA VAL A 111 -9.32 -4.42 -6.57
C VAL A 111 -10.43 -5.07 -7.38
N THR A 112 -11.23 -4.26 -8.06
CA THR A 112 -12.21 -4.76 -9.04
C THR A 112 -11.48 -5.30 -10.27
N LEU A 113 -11.62 -6.60 -10.50
CA LEU A 113 -11.15 -7.27 -11.70
C LEU A 113 -12.24 -7.20 -12.77
N ASN A 114 -11.91 -6.61 -13.92
CA ASN A 114 -12.79 -6.52 -15.08
C ASN A 114 -12.03 -6.97 -16.34
N LYS A 115 -12.73 -7.11 -17.47
CA LYS A 115 -12.15 -7.65 -18.73
C LYS A 115 -10.98 -6.84 -19.29
N LEU A 116 -10.76 -5.61 -18.82
CA LEU A 116 -9.65 -4.75 -19.26
C LEU A 116 -8.39 -4.93 -18.40
N VAL A 117 -8.43 -5.79 -17.37
CA VAL A 117 -7.27 -6.06 -16.52
C VAL A 117 -6.41 -7.14 -17.13
N ASP A 118 -5.14 -6.80 -17.32
CA ASP A 118 -4.08 -7.69 -17.76
C ASP A 118 -2.93 -7.70 -16.74
N ASP A 119 -1.93 -8.52 -17.01
CA ASP A 119 -0.73 -8.65 -16.19
C ASP A 119 0.13 -7.38 -16.10
N GLN A 120 -0.01 -6.44 -17.04
CA GLN A 120 0.71 -5.16 -17.06
C GLN A 120 0.08 -4.13 -16.12
N THR A 121 -1.25 -4.13 -16.00
CA THR A 121 -2.00 -3.13 -15.23
C THR A 121 -2.32 -3.59 -13.81
N LEU A 122 -2.33 -4.91 -13.57
CA LEU A 122 -2.79 -5.52 -12.32
C LEU A 122 -2.08 -4.98 -11.07
N LEU A 123 -0.76 -4.86 -11.09
CA LEU A 123 0.03 -4.41 -9.93
C LEU A 123 -0.09 -2.91 -9.63
N ILE A 124 -0.55 -2.11 -10.60
CA ILE A 124 -0.74 -0.65 -10.46
C ILE A 124 -2.11 -0.33 -9.83
N LYS A 125 -3.12 -1.19 -10.02
CA LYS A 125 -4.48 -0.95 -9.52
C LYS A 125 -4.55 -0.73 -7.99
N PRO A 126 -3.85 -1.50 -7.14
CA PRO A 126 -3.79 -1.23 -5.70
C PRO A 126 -3.26 0.17 -5.36
N LEU A 127 -2.31 0.71 -6.13
CA LEU A 127 -1.77 2.05 -5.87
C LEU A 127 -2.81 3.14 -6.16
N ILE A 128 -3.53 3.02 -7.28
CA ILE A 128 -4.62 3.95 -7.64
C ILE A 128 -5.71 3.90 -6.57
N LEU A 129 -6.14 2.68 -6.22
CA LEU A 129 -7.17 2.45 -5.21
C LEU A 129 -6.74 2.97 -3.84
N GLY A 130 -5.53 2.64 -3.40
CA GLY A 130 -4.97 3.09 -2.11
C GLY A 130 -4.90 4.61 -2.02
N THR A 131 -4.56 5.29 -3.12
CA THR A 131 -4.56 6.76 -3.17
C THR A 131 -5.96 7.32 -2.95
N GLN A 132 -6.98 6.73 -3.58
CA GLN A 132 -8.39 7.10 -3.37
C GLN A 132 -8.82 6.86 -1.91
N LEU A 133 -8.44 5.73 -1.33
CA LEU A 133 -8.74 5.41 0.07
C LEU A 133 -8.03 6.36 1.05
N MET A 134 -6.80 6.78 0.76
CA MET A 134 -6.09 7.76 1.57
C MET A 134 -6.77 9.12 1.52
N ILE A 135 -7.20 9.57 0.33
CA ILE A 135 -7.99 10.82 0.20
C ILE A 135 -9.29 10.71 1.01
N LYS A 136 -10.03 9.61 0.89
CA LYS A 136 -11.24 9.36 1.69
C LYS A 136 -10.94 9.37 3.19
N THR A 137 -9.84 8.76 3.62
CA THR A 137 -9.42 8.74 5.03
C THR A 137 -9.10 10.15 5.54
N ILE A 138 -8.40 10.96 4.75
CA ILE A 138 -8.12 12.37 5.09
C ILE A 138 -9.43 13.17 5.18
N GLN A 139 -10.39 12.95 4.27
CA GLN A 139 -11.70 13.60 4.34
C GLN A 139 -12.48 13.19 5.59
N GLN A 140 -12.47 11.90 5.96
CA GLN A 140 -13.10 11.44 7.21
C GLN A 140 -12.41 12.03 8.44
N TRP A 141 -11.08 12.12 8.42
CA TRP A 141 -10.31 12.76 9.49
C TRP A 141 -10.65 14.24 9.66
N LEU A 142 -10.76 15.00 8.57
CA LEU A 142 -11.15 16.42 8.60
C LEU A 142 -12.56 16.67 9.17
N ASN A 143 -13.43 15.65 9.16
CA ASN A 143 -14.80 15.72 9.65
C ASN A 143 -15.01 14.95 10.96
N ASP A 144 -13.93 14.57 11.67
CA ASP A 144 -13.98 13.77 12.90
C ASP A 144 -14.79 12.45 12.76
N ALA A 145 -14.80 11.87 11.56
CA ALA A 145 -15.63 10.72 11.17
C ALA A 145 -14.82 9.43 10.96
N LEU A 146 -13.57 9.37 11.43
CA LEU A 146 -12.76 8.14 11.33
C LEU A 146 -13.37 7.02 12.18
N GLN A 147 -13.51 5.85 11.57
CA GLN A 147 -13.97 4.63 12.24
C GLN A 147 -12.88 3.55 12.13
N PRO A 148 -11.92 3.50 13.07
CA PRO A 148 -10.87 2.50 13.07
C PRO A 148 -11.39 1.14 13.55
N GLU A 149 -11.25 0.11 12.70
CA GLU A 149 -11.63 -1.26 13.03
C GLU A 149 -10.39 -2.13 13.28
N PRO A 150 -10.37 -2.95 14.36
CA PRO A 150 -9.26 -3.88 14.56
C PRO A 150 -9.19 -4.91 13.42
N GLN A 151 -7.97 -5.32 13.07
CA GLN A 151 -7.80 -6.44 12.14
C GLN A 151 -8.30 -7.73 12.79
N ILE A 152 -9.01 -8.56 12.03
CA ILE A 152 -9.54 -9.85 12.51
C ILE A 152 -8.48 -10.96 12.48
N THR A 153 -7.43 -10.79 11.69
CA THR A 153 -6.28 -11.69 11.63
C THR A 153 -5.04 -10.91 11.17
N SER A 154 -3.86 -11.49 11.33
CA SER A 154 -2.60 -10.92 10.90
C SER A 154 -1.92 -11.85 9.91
N GLY A 155 -1.70 -11.38 8.68
CA GLY A 155 -1.12 -12.20 7.62
C GLY A 155 0.36 -12.52 7.85
N PRO A 156 0.96 -13.44 7.07
CA PRO A 156 2.40 -13.57 7.00
C PRO A 156 3.10 -12.23 6.63
N LEU A 157 4.29 -12.03 7.19
CA LEU A 157 5.14 -10.89 6.91
C LEU A 157 6.15 -11.25 5.82
N TYR A 158 6.01 -10.65 4.64
CA TYR A 158 6.96 -10.80 3.54
C TYR A 158 8.02 -9.70 3.60
N LYS A 159 9.29 -10.11 3.61
CA LYS A 159 10.45 -9.22 3.66
C LYS A 159 10.95 -8.91 2.25
N ARG A 160 11.59 -7.76 2.10
CA ARG A 160 12.27 -7.38 0.83
C ARG A 160 13.28 -8.44 0.36
N SER A 161 13.92 -9.14 1.29
CA SER A 161 14.87 -10.22 1.00
C SER A 161 14.23 -11.47 0.36
N GLU A 162 12.92 -11.66 0.51
CA GLU A 162 12.19 -12.79 -0.09
C GLU A 162 11.83 -12.52 -1.56
N PHE A 163 11.84 -11.26 -1.98
CA PHE A 163 11.67 -10.87 -3.38
C PHE A 163 12.97 -11.07 -4.17
N THR A 164 13.37 -12.34 -4.32
CA THR A 164 14.65 -12.75 -4.91
C THR A 164 14.63 -12.72 -6.44
N PRO A 165 15.80 -12.73 -7.11
CA PRO A 165 15.88 -12.88 -8.57
C PRO A 165 15.18 -14.14 -9.10
N GLU A 166 15.16 -15.23 -8.32
CA GLU A 166 14.46 -16.47 -8.68
C GLU A 166 12.93 -16.26 -8.72
N ILE A 167 12.37 -15.57 -7.72
CA ILE A 167 10.95 -15.21 -7.69
C ILE A 167 10.59 -14.31 -8.88
N VAL A 168 11.45 -13.34 -9.19
CA VAL A 168 11.27 -12.46 -10.36
C VAL A 168 11.30 -13.26 -11.66
N LEU A 169 12.23 -14.21 -11.81
CA LEU A 169 12.32 -15.05 -13.00
C LEU A 169 11.08 -15.95 -13.14
N LYS A 170 10.61 -16.57 -12.06
CA LYS A 170 9.38 -17.37 -12.05
C LYS A 170 8.16 -16.54 -12.45
N TYR A 171 8.03 -15.33 -11.91
CA TYR A 171 6.95 -14.41 -12.29
C TYR A 171 7.02 -14.03 -13.77
N LYS A 172 8.23 -13.70 -14.27
CA LYS A 172 8.44 -13.39 -15.68
C LYS A 172 8.04 -14.57 -16.59
N GLN A 173 8.40 -15.80 -16.24
CA GLN A 173 7.98 -16.99 -16.98
C GLN A 173 6.46 -17.17 -16.97
N MET A 174 5.78 -16.85 -15.85
CA MET A 174 4.31 -16.90 -15.79
C MET A 174 3.64 -15.87 -16.71
N VAL A 175 4.25 -14.68 -16.86
CA VAL A 175 3.83 -13.63 -17.80
C VAL A 175 4.05 -14.08 -19.23
N GLU A 176 5.28 -14.46 -19.59
CA GLU A 176 5.68 -14.79 -20.97
C GLU A 176 4.95 -16.03 -21.52
N SER A 177 4.63 -16.99 -20.65
CA SER A 177 3.85 -18.18 -21.04
C SER A 177 2.34 -17.92 -21.18
N GLY A 178 1.85 -16.73 -20.84
CA GLY A 178 0.42 -16.42 -20.77
C GLY A 178 -0.31 -17.06 -19.58
N ARG A 179 0.39 -17.83 -18.74
CA ARG A 179 -0.18 -18.52 -17.56
C ARG A 179 -0.80 -17.53 -16.58
N LEU A 180 -0.16 -16.38 -16.36
CA LEU A 180 -0.69 -15.35 -15.47
C LEU A 180 -1.98 -14.75 -16.04
N ASN A 181 -2.00 -14.38 -17.32
CA ASN A 181 -3.19 -13.85 -17.96
C ASN A 181 -4.35 -14.85 -17.91
N ASN A 182 -4.10 -16.14 -18.16
CA ASN A 182 -5.12 -17.19 -18.06
C ASN A 182 -5.72 -17.27 -16.64
N ARG A 183 -4.90 -17.12 -15.58
CA ARG A 183 -5.38 -17.08 -14.19
C ARG A 183 -6.27 -15.85 -13.94
N ILE A 184 -5.88 -14.69 -14.45
CA ILE A 184 -6.64 -13.44 -14.33
C ILE A 184 -8.01 -13.60 -15.00
N GLN A 185 -8.05 -14.07 -16.25
CA GLN A 185 -9.30 -14.27 -17.00
C GLN A 185 -10.20 -15.32 -16.35
N ALA A 186 -9.65 -16.43 -15.87
CA ALA A 186 -10.41 -17.43 -15.13
C ALA A 186 -11.07 -16.84 -13.89
N LYS A 187 -10.36 -15.99 -13.14
CA LYS A 187 -10.93 -15.30 -11.97
C LYS A 187 -12.02 -14.31 -12.37
N ILE A 188 -11.83 -13.51 -13.41
CA ILE A 188 -12.86 -12.57 -13.92
C ILE A 188 -14.14 -13.31 -14.32
N ASN A 189 -14.00 -14.44 -15.04
CA ASN A 189 -15.14 -15.24 -15.47
C ASN A 189 -15.89 -15.83 -14.27
N SER A 190 -15.18 -16.29 -13.23
CA SER A 190 -15.80 -16.80 -12.01
C SER A 190 -16.62 -15.74 -11.25
N LEU A 191 -16.23 -14.46 -11.34
CA LEU A 191 -16.94 -13.35 -10.69
C LEU A 191 -18.16 -12.86 -11.50
N SER A 192 -18.19 -13.14 -12.81
CA SER A 192 -19.31 -12.74 -13.69
C SER A 192 -20.42 -13.80 -13.75
N SER A 193 -20.20 -14.97 -13.15
CA SER A 193 -21.14 -16.10 -13.15
C SER A 193 -21.96 -16.20 -11.85
N THR A 194 -21.81 -15.22 -10.96
CA THR A 194 -22.47 -15.05 -9.67
C THR A 194 -23.18 -13.71 -9.63
#